data_AF-A0ABD2DLW2-F1
#
_entry.id   AF-A0ABD2DLW2-F1
#
_cell.length_a   1.000
_cell.length_b   1.000
_cell.length_c   1.000
_cell.angle_alpha   90.00
_cell.angle_beta   90.00
_cell.angle_gamma   90.00
#
_symmetry.space_group_name_H-M   'P 1'
#
loop_
_entity.id
_entity.type
_entity.pdbx_description
1 polymer ?
#
loop_
_entity_poly.entity_id
_entity_poly.type
_entity_poly.pdbx_seq_one_letter_code
_entity_poly.pdbx_strand_id
1 'polypeptide(L)'
;MAVMPELFETPASRLNSFVSQWLQPCRAWKEEVQEVVRTVEQFLRQEHFQGERGLDQEVRVLKVVKVGSLGNGTVLRSTKEVELVVFLSCFHSFQEEIKYHRDILRLLWRKVLCCQDLLALGLIDLRVAQGVPDTLVFTIHTKGTMEPITVTIVPAYRVLGPSVPTSQLPALIYVSLIKACGDPGNFSPSFSELQKNFVKYRPTKLKSLLRLVKHWYQQRARDIQVTVEQQGFPDLTLRVNPYESIKMVKEKIQGRRAYSSLQHLSLQAPGRRRQLLRSQSCLADYGIFSNTHIYLLATMPCVIQVFVKKPDGGSHAYAIDPKSFVLGLKQQIEDHQGLPKQQQQLQFQGQVLQDWLGLGYYGIQDSDTLILSKKKAGEGLFPDS
;
A
#
# COMPACT_ATOMS: atom_id res chain seq x y z
N MET A 1 -14.37 -21.16 -19.56
CA MET A 1 -12.97 -20.80 -19.27
C MET A 1 -12.71 -21.05 -17.79
N ALA A 2 -11.64 -21.75 -17.43
CA ALA A 2 -11.32 -22.03 -16.02
C ALA A 2 -10.93 -20.71 -15.31
N VAL A 3 -11.53 -20.45 -14.15
CA VAL A 3 -11.20 -19.29 -13.30
C VAL A 3 -9.82 -19.52 -12.69
N MET A 4 -8.96 -18.49 -12.68
CA MET A 4 -7.65 -18.58 -12.05
C MET A 4 -7.82 -18.88 -10.56
N PRO A 5 -7.27 -19.99 -10.04
CA PRO A 5 -7.32 -20.28 -8.63
C PRO A 5 -6.55 -19.19 -7.87
N GLU A 6 -6.93 -18.97 -6.63
CA GLU A 6 -6.23 -18.01 -5.78
C GLU A 6 -4.90 -18.60 -5.32
N LEU A 7 -3.85 -17.77 -5.24
CA LEU A 7 -2.52 -18.23 -4.81
C LEU A 7 -2.57 -18.83 -3.40
N PHE A 8 -3.30 -18.19 -2.48
CA PHE A 8 -3.43 -18.63 -1.09
C PHE A 8 -4.21 -19.94 -0.93
N GLU A 9 -5.12 -20.25 -1.85
CA GLU A 9 -5.87 -21.51 -1.90
C GLU A 9 -5.10 -22.62 -2.63
N THR A 10 -3.92 -22.31 -3.18
CA THR A 10 -3.10 -23.27 -3.92
C THR A 10 -2.16 -24.00 -2.95
N PRO A 11 -2.28 -25.34 -2.79
CA PRO A 11 -1.36 -26.09 -1.94
C PRO A 11 0.09 -25.96 -2.39
N ALA A 12 1.03 -26.00 -1.45
CA ALA A 12 2.47 -25.87 -1.72
C ALA A 12 2.97 -26.85 -2.81
N SER A 13 2.44 -28.09 -2.81
CA SER A 13 2.75 -29.12 -3.80
C SER A 13 2.34 -28.75 -5.24
N ARG A 14 1.36 -27.85 -5.40
CA ARG A 14 0.80 -27.42 -6.70
C ARG A 14 1.34 -26.07 -7.19
N LEU A 15 2.21 -25.40 -6.43
CA LEU A 15 2.75 -24.08 -6.82
C LEU A 15 3.50 -24.10 -8.16
N ASN A 16 4.16 -25.22 -8.50
CA ASN A 16 4.79 -25.36 -9.81
C ASN A 16 3.77 -25.33 -10.95
N SER A 17 2.69 -26.09 -10.83
CA SER A 17 1.59 -26.11 -11.79
C SER A 17 0.90 -24.75 -11.86
N PHE A 18 0.74 -24.09 -10.72
CA PHE A 18 0.18 -22.75 -10.65
C PHE A 18 0.98 -21.74 -11.49
N VAL A 19 2.30 -21.73 -11.32
CA VAL A 19 3.19 -20.86 -12.11
C VAL A 19 3.08 -21.16 -13.60
N SER A 20 3.12 -22.43 -14.01
CA SER A 20 3.09 -22.79 -15.45
C SER A 20 1.74 -22.52 -16.12
N GLN A 21 0.63 -22.70 -15.41
CA GLN A 21 -0.71 -22.59 -16.01
C GLN A 21 -1.27 -21.16 -15.96
N TRP A 22 -0.96 -20.41 -14.90
CA TRP A 22 -1.61 -19.13 -14.60
C TRP A 22 -0.67 -17.93 -14.69
N LEU A 23 0.60 -18.08 -14.31
CA LEU A 23 1.54 -16.95 -14.26
C LEU A 23 2.39 -16.80 -15.51
N GLN A 24 2.75 -17.90 -16.19
CA GLN A 24 3.55 -17.82 -17.41
C GLN A 24 2.70 -17.26 -18.58
N PRO A 25 3.21 -16.26 -19.31
CA PRO A 25 2.54 -15.77 -20.51
C PRO A 25 2.55 -16.86 -21.59
N CYS A 26 1.48 -16.92 -22.40
CA CYS A 26 1.44 -17.84 -23.53
C CYS A 26 2.41 -17.38 -24.62
N ARG A 27 2.83 -18.33 -25.46
CA ARG A 27 3.81 -18.08 -26.53
C ARG A 27 3.31 -17.05 -27.55
N ALA A 28 2.05 -17.18 -27.99
CA ALA A 28 1.44 -16.28 -28.96
C ALA A 28 1.44 -14.82 -28.48
N TRP A 29 1.00 -14.57 -27.25
CA TRP A 29 1.02 -13.24 -26.65
C TRP A 29 2.44 -12.66 -26.59
N LYS A 30 3.44 -13.49 -26.25
CA LYS A 30 4.84 -13.04 -26.20
C LYS A 30 5.36 -12.63 -27.58
N GLU A 31 4.98 -13.37 -28.62
CA GLU A 31 5.35 -13.06 -30.01
C GLU A 31 4.70 -11.73 -30.47
N GLU A 32 3.43 -11.50 -30.14
CA GLU A 32 2.75 -10.23 -30.42
C GLU A 32 3.38 -9.03 -29.70
N VAL A 33 3.71 -9.16 -28.42
CA VAL A 33 4.39 -8.08 -27.69
C VAL A 33 5.80 -7.84 -28.25
N GLN A 34 6.50 -8.90 -28.67
CA GLN A 34 7.81 -8.74 -29.31
C GLN A 34 7.74 -8.01 -30.65
N GLU A 35 6.65 -8.18 -31.41
CA GLU A 35 6.37 -7.41 -32.62
C GLU A 35 6.24 -5.92 -32.30
N VAL A 36 5.39 -5.59 -31.33
CA VAL A 36 5.17 -4.21 -30.86
C VAL A 36 6.49 -3.56 -30.45
N VAL A 37 7.29 -4.26 -29.65
CA VAL A 37 8.60 -3.74 -29.22
C VAL A 37 9.56 -3.55 -30.40
N ARG A 38 9.51 -4.42 -31.41
CA ARG A 38 10.36 -4.27 -32.60
C ARG A 38 9.99 -3.01 -33.38
N THR A 39 8.70 -2.69 -33.51
CA THR A 39 8.24 -1.45 -34.15
C THR A 39 8.77 -0.22 -33.41
N VAL A 40 8.66 -0.20 -32.07
CA VAL A 40 9.21 0.90 -31.26
C VAL A 40 10.74 0.98 -31.37
N GLU A 41 11.44 -0.15 -31.32
CA GLU A 41 12.91 -0.20 -31.48
C GLU A 41 13.36 0.30 -32.86
N GLN A 42 12.59 -0.01 -33.91
CA GLN A 42 12.86 0.44 -35.28
C GLN A 42 12.65 1.95 -35.41
N PHE A 43 11.52 2.47 -34.94
CA PHE A 43 11.23 3.90 -34.88
C PHE A 43 12.36 4.67 -34.19
N LEU A 44 12.74 4.25 -32.98
CA LEU A 44 13.78 4.92 -32.20
C LEU A 44 15.14 4.95 -32.92
N ARG A 45 15.47 3.92 -33.70
CA ARG A 45 16.75 3.82 -34.42
C ARG A 45 16.77 4.60 -35.73
N GLN A 46 15.63 4.75 -36.39
CA GLN A 46 15.53 5.40 -37.71
C GLN A 46 15.28 6.90 -37.60
N GLU A 47 14.76 7.37 -36.46
CA GLU A 47 14.51 8.79 -36.25
C GLU A 47 15.79 9.59 -36.02
N HIS A 48 15.88 10.73 -36.71
CA HIS A 48 16.85 11.78 -36.44
C HIS A 48 16.22 12.80 -35.49
N PHE A 49 16.84 12.99 -34.33
CA PHE A 49 16.39 13.92 -33.29
C PHE A 49 17.24 15.19 -33.38
N GLN A 50 16.66 16.31 -33.83
CA GLN A 50 17.37 17.59 -33.81
C GLN A 50 17.45 18.09 -32.36
N GLY A 51 18.67 18.36 -31.87
CA GLY A 51 18.88 18.86 -30.52
C GLY A 51 18.42 20.31 -30.36
N GLU A 52 17.81 20.63 -29.22
CA GLU A 52 17.50 22.00 -28.82
C GLU A 52 18.42 22.42 -27.65
N ARG A 53 18.72 23.72 -27.51
CA ARG A 53 19.37 24.34 -26.32
C ARG A 53 20.72 23.74 -25.88
N GLY A 54 21.68 23.63 -26.80
CA GLY A 54 23.06 23.26 -26.49
C GLY A 54 23.33 21.76 -26.36
N LEU A 55 22.34 20.92 -26.71
CA LEU A 55 22.55 19.53 -27.09
C LEU A 55 23.20 19.45 -28.49
N ASP A 56 23.82 18.31 -28.82
CA ASP A 56 24.37 18.05 -30.14
C ASP A 56 23.36 18.39 -31.25
N GLN A 57 23.86 18.91 -32.38
CA GLN A 57 23.03 19.29 -33.52
C GLN A 57 22.19 18.12 -34.07
N GLU A 58 22.67 16.88 -33.85
CA GLU A 58 21.96 15.64 -34.17
C GLU A 58 22.08 14.64 -33.01
N VAL A 59 20.96 14.39 -32.33
CA VAL A 59 20.84 13.38 -31.29
C VAL A 59 20.49 12.04 -31.95
N ARG A 60 21.25 10.99 -31.64
CA ARG A 60 21.04 9.63 -32.17
C ARG A 60 20.83 8.63 -31.05
N VAL A 61 20.03 7.62 -31.33
CA VAL A 61 19.87 6.46 -30.43
C VAL A 61 21.05 5.50 -30.64
N LEU A 62 21.93 5.43 -29.66
CA LEU A 62 23.08 4.54 -29.66
C LEU A 62 22.68 3.07 -29.42
N LYS A 63 21.69 2.85 -28.56
CA LYS A 63 21.24 1.51 -28.16
C LYS A 63 19.88 1.57 -27.49
N VAL A 64 19.04 0.57 -27.75
CA VAL A 64 17.79 0.34 -27.02
C VAL A 64 17.90 -0.97 -26.25
N VAL A 65 17.51 -0.96 -24.98
CA VAL A 65 17.54 -2.12 -24.10
C VAL A 65 16.15 -2.36 -23.53
N LYS A 66 15.60 -3.55 -23.79
CA LYS A 66 14.45 -4.09 -23.07
C LYS A 66 14.82 -4.36 -21.62
N VAL A 67 14.16 -3.70 -20.69
CA VAL A 67 14.38 -3.85 -19.24
C VAL A 67 13.12 -4.39 -18.56
N GLY A 68 13.07 -4.32 -17.23
CA GLY A 68 11.95 -4.81 -16.45
C GLY A 68 11.66 -6.29 -16.67
N SER A 69 10.39 -6.64 -16.53
CA SER A 69 9.88 -8.02 -16.60
C SER A 69 10.17 -8.71 -17.93
N LEU A 70 10.04 -7.96 -19.03
CA LEU A 70 10.27 -8.46 -20.39
C LEU A 70 11.76 -8.71 -20.65
N GLY A 71 12.62 -7.77 -20.26
CA GLY A 71 14.06 -7.85 -20.45
C GLY A 71 14.73 -8.98 -19.66
N ASN A 72 14.28 -9.21 -18.42
CA ASN A 72 14.88 -10.22 -17.53
C ASN A 72 14.20 -11.60 -17.59
N GLY A 73 13.11 -11.74 -18.35
CA GLY A 73 12.41 -13.01 -18.53
C GLY A 73 11.57 -13.44 -17.33
N THR A 74 11.02 -12.48 -16.58
CA THR A 74 10.09 -12.69 -15.44
C THR A 74 8.69 -12.13 -15.69
N VAL A 75 8.31 -11.96 -16.96
CA VAL A 75 6.96 -11.55 -17.38
C VAL A 75 5.89 -12.44 -16.76
N LEU A 76 4.83 -11.81 -16.27
CA LEU A 76 3.60 -12.45 -15.82
C LEU A 76 2.54 -12.36 -16.91
N ARG A 77 1.60 -13.30 -16.92
CA ARG A 77 0.45 -13.27 -17.84
C ARG A 77 -0.39 -12.01 -17.73
N SER A 78 -0.44 -11.38 -16.56
CA SER A 78 -1.14 -10.12 -16.31
C SER A 78 -0.33 -8.87 -16.68
N THR A 79 0.94 -9.01 -17.06
CA THR A 79 1.80 -7.86 -17.38
C THR A 79 1.32 -7.23 -18.68
N LYS A 80 1.02 -5.93 -18.64
CA LYS A 80 0.66 -5.11 -19.81
C LYS A 80 1.64 -3.97 -20.06
N GLU A 81 2.82 -4.04 -19.44
CA GLU A 81 3.82 -2.99 -19.51
C GLU A 81 5.13 -3.51 -20.10
N VAL A 82 5.73 -2.68 -20.95
CA VAL A 82 7.06 -2.87 -21.52
C VAL A 82 7.92 -1.66 -21.16
N GLU A 83 9.07 -1.92 -20.57
CA GLU A 83 10.04 -0.89 -20.22
C GLU A 83 11.25 -0.96 -21.18
N LEU A 84 11.60 0.19 -21.75
CA LEU A 84 12.72 0.37 -22.67
C LEU A 84 13.65 1.47 -22.13
N VAL A 85 14.95 1.16 -22.06
CA VAL A 85 15.98 2.17 -21.83
C VAL A 85 16.64 2.51 -23.15
N VAL A 86 16.74 3.81 -23.44
CA VAL A 86 17.25 4.35 -24.69
C VAL A 86 18.52 5.14 -24.41
N PHE A 87 19.64 4.62 -24.88
CA PHE A 87 20.93 5.28 -24.78
C PHE A 87 21.10 6.27 -25.92
N LEU A 88 21.36 7.53 -25.58
CA LEU A 88 21.44 8.63 -26.56
C LEU A 88 22.87 9.15 -26.70
N SER A 89 23.21 9.64 -27.89
CA SER A 89 24.54 10.19 -28.20
C SER A 89 24.83 11.49 -27.46
N CYS A 90 23.80 12.27 -27.16
CA CYS A 90 23.92 13.62 -26.60
C CYS A 90 24.22 13.68 -25.11
N PHE A 91 24.30 12.54 -24.43
CA PHE A 91 24.72 12.47 -23.04
C PHE A 91 26.16 12.00 -22.97
N HIS A 92 27.03 12.84 -22.42
CA HIS A 92 28.45 12.55 -22.22
C HIS A 92 28.79 12.36 -20.74
N SER A 93 27.88 12.73 -19.83
CA SER A 93 28.03 12.60 -18.39
C SER A 93 26.69 12.39 -17.68
N PHE A 94 26.74 11.93 -16.44
CA PHE A 94 25.57 11.84 -15.56
C PHE A 94 24.92 13.23 -15.32
N GLN A 95 25.72 14.29 -15.24
CA GLN A 95 25.22 15.65 -15.05
C GLN A 95 24.42 16.13 -16.27
N GLU A 96 24.86 15.80 -17.48
CA GLU A 96 24.12 16.10 -18.70
C GLU A 96 22.80 15.32 -18.78
N GLU A 97 22.80 14.05 -18.37
CA GLU A 97 21.57 13.26 -18.28
C GLU A 97 20.52 13.99 -17.44
N ILE A 98 20.85 14.45 -16.21
CA ILE A 98 19.91 15.22 -15.38
C ILE A 98 19.50 16.54 -16.05
N LYS A 99 20.48 17.30 -16.54
CA LYS A 99 20.27 18.66 -17.05
C LYS A 99 19.31 18.68 -18.24
N TYR A 100 19.46 17.70 -19.15
CA TYR A 100 18.73 17.67 -20.41
C TYR A 100 17.64 16.59 -20.46
N HIS A 101 17.44 15.80 -19.39
CA HIS A 101 16.48 14.69 -19.34
C HIS A 101 15.09 15.07 -19.86
N ARG A 102 14.54 16.17 -19.33
CA ARG A 102 13.20 16.64 -19.68
C ARG A 102 13.10 17.19 -21.09
N ASP A 103 14.15 17.81 -21.59
CA ASP A 103 14.18 18.32 -22.97
C ASP A 103 14.18 17.15 -23.96
N ILE A 104 14.94 16.10 -23.67
CA ILE A 104 14.94 14.85 -24.43
C ILE A 104 13.59 14.13 -24.37
N LEU A 105 12.95 14.04 -23.21
CA LEU A 105 11.62 13.46 -23.11
C LEU A 105 10.58 14.23 -23.94
N ARG A 106 10.65 15.57 -23.95
CA ARG A 106 9.80 16.41 -24.81
C ARG A 106 10.07 16.17 -26.31
N LEU A 107 11.32 15.99 -26.69
CA LEU A 107 11.72 15.69 -28.06
C LEU A 107 11.20 14.32 -28.51
N LEU A 108 11.38 13.28 -27.67
CA LEU A 108 10.83 11.94 -27.91
C LEU A 108 9.30 11.97 -28.01
N TRP A 109 8.63 12.70 -27.12
CA TRP A 109 7.17 12.86 -27.14
C TRP A 109 6.68 13.41 -28.48
N ARG A 110 7.30 14.49 -29.00
CA ARG A 110 6.93 15.07 -30.30
C ARG A 110 7.11 14.08 -31.45
N LYS A 111 8.19 13.31 -31.42
CA LYS A 111 8.50 12.31 -32.46
C LYS A 111 7.55 11.12 -32.43
N VAL A 112 7.21 10.63 -31.25
CA VAL A 112 6.23 9.54 -31.09
C VAL A 112 4.87 9.96 -31.63
N LEU A 113 4.44 11.20 -31.38
CA LEU A 113 3.15 11.73 -31.85
C LEU A 113 3.06 11.77 -33.40
N CYS A 114 4.17 11.97 -34.09
CA CYS A 114 4.21 12.05 -35.56
C CYS A 114 4.50 10.70 -36.24
N CYS A 115 4.73 9.62 -35.49
CA CYS A 115 5.14 8.34 -36.05
C CYS A 115 3.94 7.55 -36.62
N GLN A 116 3.89 7.40 -37.94
CA GLN A 116 2.81 6.69 -38.64
C GLN A 116 2.70 5.22 -38.21
N ASP A 117 3.82 4.53 -38.00
CA ASP A 117 3.81 3.13 -37.56
C ASP A 117 3.19 2.95 -36.17
N LEU A 118 3.46 3.89 -35.24
CA LEU A 118 2.87 3.86 -33.90
C LEU A 118 1.41 4.29 -33.92
N LEU A 119 1.04 5.26 -34.77
CA LEU A 119 -0.36 5.64 -34.99
C LEU A 119 -1.18 4.48 -35.57
N ALA A 120 -0.60 3.68 -36.48
CA ALA A 120 -1.23 2.48 -37.02
C ALA A 120 -1.45 1.38 -35.96
N LEU A 121 -0.68 1.38 -34.88
CA LEU A 121 -0.90 0.53 -33.70
C LEU A 121 -1.88 1.14 -32.68
N GLY A 122 -2.56 2.24 -33.01
CA GLY A 122 -3.53 2.89 -32.12
C GLY A 122 -2.89 3.51 -30.88
N LEU A 123 -1.90 4.38 -31.09
CA LEU A 123 -1.24 5.17 -30.04
C LEU A 123 -2.23 6.00 -29.22
N ILE A 124 -2.26 5.78 -27.91
CA ILE A 124 -3.06 6.54 -26.93
C ILE A 124 -2.25 6.83 -25.65
N ASP A 125 -2.80 7.66 -24.76
CA ASP A 125 -2.27 7.93 -23.41
C ASP A 125 -0.81 8.44 -23.32
N LEU A 126 -0.31 9.07 -24.39
CA LEU A 126 1.05 9.59 -24.48
C LEU A 126 1.29 10.74 -23.48
N ARG A 127 2.14 10.52 -22.48
CA ARG A 127 2.44 11.49 -21.41
C ARG A 127 3.86 11.31 -20.87
N VAL A 128 4.36 12.34 -20.18
CA VAL A 128 5.56 12.23 -19.34
C VAL A 128 5.11 11.91 -17.91
N ALA A 129 5.46 10.72 -17.42
CA ALA A 129 5.17 10.31 -16.06
C ALA A 129 6.29 10.77 -15.12
N GLN A 130 5.89 11.44 -14.03
CA GLN A 130 6.83 11.92 -13.02
C GLN A 130 7.36 10.75 -12.20
N GLY A 131 8.68 10.70 -12.00
CA GLY A 131 9.34 9.59 -11.31
C GLY A 131 10.82 9.84 -11.08
N VAL A 132 11.54 8.78 -10.69
CA VAL A 132 12.99 8.81 -10.43
C VAL A 132 13.67 7.79 -11.37
N PRO A 133 14.06 8.19 -12.60
CA PRO A 133 13.81 9.48 -13.25
C PRO A 133 12.45 9.55 -13.95
N ASP A 134 12.07 10.75 -14.44
CA ASP A 134 10.88 10.94 -15.29
C ASP A 134 10.92 10.03 -16.53
N THR A 135 9.77 9.57 -17.00
CA THR A 135 9.69 8.60 -18.12
C THR A 135 8.64 9.00 -19.15
N LEU A 136 8.84 8.63 -20.41
CA LEU A 136 7.84 8.79 -21.45
C LEU A 136 6.97 7.53 -21.49
N VAL A 137 5.66 7.68 -21.31
CA VAL A 137 4.71 6.57 -21.24
C VAL A 137 3.64 6.76 -22.30
N PHE A 138 3.32 5.69 -23.03
CA PHE A 138 2.20 5.64 -23.97
C PHE A 138 1.65 4.22 -24.09
N THR A 139 0.47 4.07 -24.66
CA THR A 139 -0.16 2.76 -24.89
C THR A 139 -0.37 2.55 -26.38
N ILE A 140 -0.09 1.34 -26.85
CA ILE A 140 -0.33 0.88 -28.23
C ILE A 140 -0.93 -0.52 -28.19
N HIS A 141 -1.58 -0.93 -29.28
CA HIS A 141 -2.30 -2.19 -29.37
C HIS A 141 -1.46 -3.25 -30.10
N THR A 142 -1.60 -4.51 -29.68
CA THR A 142 -1.06 -5.64 -30.45
C THR A 142 -1.83 -5.82 -31.76
N LYS A 143 -1.14 -6.25 -32.83
CA LYS A 143 -1.76 -6.42 -34.16
C LYS A 143 -2.77 -7.57 -34.23
N GLY A 144 -2.61 -8.61 -33.42
CA GLY A 144 -3.46 -9.80 -33.43
C GLY A 144 -4.65 -9.66 -32.50
N THR A 145 -4.38 -9.59 -31.19
CA THR A 145 -5.43 -9.58 -30.16
C THR A 145 -6.03 -8.20 -29.89
N MET A 146 -5.49 -7.11 -30.46
CA MET A 146 -5.87 -5.73 -30.12
C MET A 146 -5.77 -5.44 -28.61
N GLU A 147 -4.86 -6.10 -27.91
CA GLU A 147 -4.66 -5.87 -26.47
C GLU A 147 -3.81 -4.62 -26.26
N PRO A 148 -4.19 -3.72 -25.32
CA PRO A 148 -3.41 -2.53 -25.01
C PRO A 148 -2.14 -2.92 -24.22
N ILE A 149 -1.00 -2.43 -24.70
CA ILE A 149 0.32 -2.56 -24.10
C ILE A 149 0.87 -1.17 -23.82
N THR A 150 1.14 -0.89 -22.55
CA THR A 150 1.80 0.33 -22.11
C THR A 150 3.31 0.19 -22.33
N VAL A 151 3.91 1.15 -23.02
CA VAL A 151 5.34 1.24 -23.26
C VAL A 151 5.89 2.43 -22.47
N THR A 152 6.92 2.17 -21.69
CA THR A 152 7.65 3.15 -20.89
C THR A 152 9.07 3.28 -21.45
N ILE A 153 9.46 4.50 -21.82
CA ILE A 153 10.77 4.83 -22.36
C ILE A 153 11.53 5.72 -21.38
N VAL A 154 12.77 5.32 -21.07
CA VAL A 154 13.68 6.08 -20.21
C VAL A 154 14.97 6.39 -20.97
N PRO A 155 15.26 7.66 -21.30
CA PRO A 155 16.53 8.04 -21.89
C PRO A 155 17.64 7.95 -20.84
N ALA A 156 18.85 7.56 -21.25
CA ALA A 156 19.97 7.31 -20.32
C ALA A 156 21.34 7.58 -20.95
N TYR A 157 22.30 8.00 -20.12
CA TYR A 157 23.71 8.08 -20.49
C TYR A 157 24.32 6.69 -20.65
N ARG A 158 25.03 6.46 -21.77
CA ARG A 158 25.70 5.19 -22.04
C ARG A 158 27.06 5.11 -21.35
N VAL A 159 27.04 4.76 -20.07
CA VAL A 159 28.28 4.57 -19.29
C VAL A 159 29.01 3.25 -19.60
N LEU A 160 28.29 2.25 -20.10
CA LEU A 160 28.85 0.94 -20.41
C LEU A 160 29.23 0.83 -21.90
N GLY A 161 30.53 0.71 -22.15
CA GLY A 161 31.08 0.45 -23.47
C GLY A 161 30.70 -0.94 -24.02
N PRO A 162 30.91 -1.21 -25.33
CA PRO A 162 30.55 -2.48 -25.97
C PRO A 162 31.23 -3.72 -25.36
N SER A 163 32.36 -3.53 -24.67
CA SER A 163 33.36 -4.56 -24.36
C SER A 163 33.65 -4.72 -22.86
N VAL A 164 32.80 -4.22 -21.96
CA VAL A 164 33.00 -4.42 -20.51
C VAL A 164 32.29 -5.71 -20.06
N PRO A 165 33.01 -6.84 -19.86
CA PRO A 165 32.42 -7.99 -19.20
C PRO A 165 31.96 -7.59 -17.80
N THR A 166 30.83 -8.15 -17.38
CA THR A 166 30.18 -7.89 -16.08
C THR A 166 31.08 -8.15 -14.86
N SER A 167 32.24 -8.81 -15.06
CA SER A 167 33.20 -9.17 -14.03
C SER A 167 34.16 -8.05 -13.62
N GLN A 168 34.36 -6.99 -14.41
CA GLN A 168 35.25 -5.87 -14.06
C GLN A 168 34.73 -4.54 -14.61
N LEU A 169 33.78 -3.94 -13.88
CA LEU A 169 33.44 -2.53 -14.08
C LEU A 169 34.57 -1.67 -13.51
N PRO A 170 35.16 -0.73 -14.28
CA PRO A 170 36.13 0.20 -13.74
C PRO A 170 35.52 0.96 -12.56
N ALA A 171 36.17 0.91 -11.39
CA ALA A 171 35.71 1.61 -10.18
C ALA A 171 35.50 3.11 -10.43
N LEU A 172 36.25 3.68 -11.38
CA LEU A 172 36.11 5.06 -11.86
C LEU A 172 34.68 5.42 -12.29
N ILE A 173 33.92 4.48 -12.87
CA ILE A 173 32.52 4.72 -13.26
C ILE A 173 31.67 5.04 -12.03
N TYR A 174 31.82 4.27 -10.95
CA TYR A 174 31.09 4.49 -9.71
C TYR A 174 31.57 5.74 -8.98
N VAL A 175 32.86 6.07 -9.07
CA VAL A 175 33.37 7.35 -8.54
C VAL A 175 32.73 8.53 -9.26
N SER A 176 32.63 8.50 -10.60
CA SER A 176 31.95 9.52 -11.39
C SER A 176 30.46 9.60 -11.07
N LEU A 177 29.80 8.46 -10.84
CA LEU A 177 28.41 8.39 -10.39
C LEU A 177 28.22 9.08 -9.03
N ILE A 178 29.07 8.76 -8.04
CA ILE A 178 29.01 9.36 -6.69
C ILE A 178 29.24 10.87 -6.77
N LYS A 179 30.20 11.31 -7.59
CA LYS A 179 30.49 12.74 -7.81
C LYS A 179 29.38 13.49 -8.54
N ALA A 180 28.49 12.79 -9.25
CA ALA A 180 27.39 13.43 -9.95
C ALA A 180 26.29 13.93 -9.02
N CYS A 181 26.27 13.51 -7.75
CA CYS A 181 25.37 14.01 -6.71
C CYS A 181 23.88 14.04 -7.09
N GLY A 182 23.42 13.07 -7.89
CA GLY A 182 22.00 12.93 -8.23
C GLY A 182 21.21 12.20 -7.15
N ASP A 183 19.88 12.35 -7.16
CA ASP A 183 19.02 11.62 -6.22
C ASP A 183 19.17 10.09 -6.36
N PRO A 184 19.04 9.33 -5.27
CA PRO A 184 19.10 7.88 -5.31
C PRO A 184 18.13 7.30 -6.34
N GLY A 185 18.67 6.60 -7.34
CA GLY A 185 17.89 5.92 -8.37
C GLY A 185 17.87 6.61 -9.73
N ASN A 186 18.15 7.92 -9.84
CA ASN A 186 18.05 8.67 -11.09
C ASN A 186 18.91 8.08 -12.22
N PHE A 187 20.11 7.60 -11.90
CA PHE A 187 21.06 7.02 -12.86
C PHE A 187 20.96 5.51 -12.99
N SER A 188 19.95 4.88 -12.38
CA SER A 188 19.71 3.44 -12.53
C SER A 188 19.59 2.99 -14.00
N PRO A 189 18.95 3.77 -14.91
CA PRO A 189 18.85 3.42 -16.32
C PRO A 189 20.21 3.25 -17.01
N SER A 190 21.24 4.03 -16.63
CA SER A 190 22.59 3.92 -17.19
C SER A 190 23.23 2.54 -16.92
N PHE A 191 22.79 1.86 -15.85
CA PHE A 191 23.23 0.51 -15.45
C PHE A 191 22.21 -0.59 -15.75
N SER A 192 21.17 -0.28 -16.53
CA SER A 192 20.05 -1.18 -16.79
C SER A 192 20.45 -2.54 -17.36
N GLU A 193 21.53 -2.61 -18.13
CA GLU A 193 22.05 -3.89 -18.65
C GLU A 193 22.54 -4.81 -17.53
N LEU A 194 23.21 -4.25 -16.52
CA LEU A 194 23.68 -5.00 -15.35
C LEU A 194 22.48 -5.52 -14.54
N GLN A 195 21.51 -4.65 -14.27
CA GLN A 195 20.28 -4.99 -13.55
C GLN A 195 19.50 -6.10 -14.26
N LYS A 196 19.33 -5.96 -15.58
CA LYS A 196 18.71 -6.99 -16.43
C LYS A 196 19.50 -8.30 -16.35
N ASN A 197 20.81 -8.26 -16.56
CA ASN A 197 21.66 -9.45 -16.61
C ASN A 197 21.71 -10.20 -15.28
N PHE A 198 21.68 -9.47 -14.15
CA PHE A 198 21.65 -10.03 -12.80
C PHE A 198 20.49 -11.01 -12.58
N VAL A 199 19.35 -10.77 -13.25
CA VAL A 199 18.16 -11.65 -13.17
C VAL A 199 18.04 -12.57 -14.40
N LYS A 200 18.38 -12.07 -15.60
CA LYS A 200 18.19 -12.77 -16.87
C LYS A 200 18.96 -14.09 -16.95
N TYR A 201 20.17 -14.17 -16.39
CA TYR A 201 21.01 -15.37 -16.47
C TYR A 201 20.83 -16.32 -15.28
N ARG A 202 19.74 -16.18 -14.52
CA ARG A 202 19.40 -17.10 -13.42
C ARG A 202 18.67 -18.38 -13.91
N PRO A 203 18.75 -19.49 -13.16
CA PRO A 203 18.06 -20.74 -13.50
C PRO A 203 16.56 -20.55 -13.76
N THR A 204 15.99 -21.36 -14.64
CA THR A 204 14.56 -21.31 -15.00
C THR A 204 13.66 -21.45 -13.78
N LYS A 205 14.01 -22.34 -12.84
CA LYS A 205 13.28 -22.53 -11.59
C LYS A 205 13.28 -21.29 -10.70
N LEU A 206 14.41 -20.59 -10.61
CA LEU A 206 14.48 -19.31 -9.89
C LEU A 206 13.62 -18.25 -10.57
N LYS A 207 13.58 -18.19 -11.91
CA LYS A 207 12.65 -17.30 -12.62
C LYS A 207 11.18 -17.65 -12.36
N SER A 208 10.84 -18.93 -12.20
CA SER A 208 9.50 -19.36 -11.79
C SER A 208 9.15 -18.88 -10.38
N LEU A 209 10.09 -18.96 -9.43
CA LEU A 209 9.92 -18.40 -8.08
C LEU A 209 9.75 -16.88 -8.12
N LEU A 210 10.57 -16.16 -8.90
CA LEU A 210 10.45 -14.71 -9.05
C LEU A 210 9.08 -14.31 -9.60
N ARG A 211 8.51 -15.08 -10.55
CA ARG A 211 7.13 -14.86 -11.00
C ARG A 211 6.12 -15.02 -9.86
N LEU A 212 6.27 -16.07 -9.06
CA LEU A 212 5.40 -16.33 -7.92
C LEU A 212 5.43 -15.18 -6.91
N VAL A 213 6.63 -14.72 -6.54
CA VAL A 213 6.82 -13.59 -5.61
C VAL A 213 6.26 -12.29 -6.19
N LYS A 214 6.50 -12.01 -7.48
CA LYS A 214 5.93 -10.83 -8.14
C LYS A 214 4.41 -10.88 -8.16
N HIS A 215 3.83 -12.03 -8.46
CA HIS A 215 2.38 -12.21 -8.44
C HIS A 215 1.82 -12.00 -7.03
N TRP A 216 2.46 -12.58 -6.01
CA TRP A 216 2.12 -12.36 -4.60
C TRP A 216 2.18 -10.87 -4.23
N TYR A 217 3.24 -10.17 -4.64
CA TYR A 217 3.41 -8.74 -4.36
C TYR A 217 2.39 -7.85 -5.07
N GLN A 218 1.98 -8.20 -6.29
CA GLN A 218 0.97 -7.47 -7.06
C GLN A 218 -0.45 -7.71 -6.56
N GLN A 219 -0.73 -8.88 -5.98
CA GLN A 219 -1.95 -9.07 -5.21
C GLN A 219 -1.81 -8.24 -3.93
N ARG A 220 -2.38 -7.01 -3.92
CA ARG A 220 -2.57 -6.25 -2.68
C ARG A 220 -3.09 -7.23 -1.62
N ALA A 221 -2.45 -7.31 -0.45
CA ALA A 221 -2.82 -8.32 0.54
C ALA A 221 -4.32 -8.26 0.76
N ARG A 222 -4.95 -9.39 0.44
CA ARG A 222 -6.38 -9.55 0.57
C ARG A 222 -6.73 -9.49 2.03
N ASP A 223 -7.95 -9.04 2.32
CA ASP A 223 -8.49 -9.21 3.65
C ASP A 223 -8.58 -10.71 3.94
N ILE A 224 -7.95 -11.13 5.04
CA ILE A 224 -7.99 -12.49 5.53
C ILE A 224 -9.10 -12.64 6.56
N GLN A 225 -9.58 -13.86 6.72
CA GLN A 225 -10.55 -14.18 7.76
C GLN A 225 -9.81 -14.50 9.07
N VAL A 226 -10.03 -13.68 10.09
CA VAL A 226 -9.50 -13.91 11.43
C VAL A 226 -10.64 -14.32 12.34
N THR A 227 -10.54 -15.53 12.88
CA THR A 227 -11.46 -16.06 13.89
C THR A 227 -10.93 -15.71 15.27
N VAL A 228 -11.70 -14.94 16.02
CA VAL A 228 -11.38 -14.52 17.38
C VAL A 228 -12.10 -15.44 18.35
N GLU A 229 -11.33 -16.28 19.02
CA GLU A 229 -11.79 -17.22 20.04
C GLU A 229 -11.73 -16.56 21.42
N GLN A 230 -12.78 -16.74 22.21
CA GLN A 230 -12.86 -16.26 23.59
C GLN A 230 -13.61 -17.28 24.44
N GLN A 231 -13.09 -17.58 25.63
CA GLN A 231 -13.73 -18.50 26.55
C GLN A 231 -15.13 -17.98 26.95
N GLY A 232 -16.15 -18.83 26.77
CA GLY A 232 -17.54 -18.52 27.15
C GLY A 232 -18.33 -17.68 26.14
N PHE A 233 -17.78 -17.38 24.97
CA PHE A 233 -18.46 -16.63 23.91
C PHE A 233 -18.37 -17.36 22.56
N PRO A 234 -19.34 -17.19 21.64
CA PRO A 234 -19.25 -17.74 20.30
C PRO A 234 -18.08 -17.12 19.54
N ASP A 235 -17.49 -17.84 18.59
CA ASP A 235 -16.37 -17.33 17.80
C ASP A 235 -16.77 -16.11 16.96
N LEU A 236 -15.91 -15.08 16.94
CA LEU A 236 -16.14 -13.90 16.09
C LEU A 236 -15.23 -13.96 14.87
N THR A 237 -15.85 -14.01 13.70
CA THR A 237 -15.13 -13.90 12.43
C THR A 237 -15.01 -12.44 11.99
N LEU A 238 -13.80 -11.99 11.64
CA LEU A 238 -13.53 -10.67 11.06
C LEU A 238 -12.81 -10.80 9.72
N ARG A 239 -13.10 -9.89 8.78
CA ARG A 239 -12.26 -9.65 7.61
C ARG A 239 -11.31 -8.49 7.89
N VAL A 240 -10.02 -8.76 7.80
CA VAL A 240 -8.96 -7.83 8.20
C VAL A 240 -7.82 -7.87 7.19
N ASN A 241 -7.29 -6.70 6.84
CA ASN A 241 -6.13 -6.63 5.97
C ASN A 241 -4.89 -7.06 6.78
N PRO A 242 -4.04 -8.00 6.31
CA PRO A 242 -2.85 -8.41 7.04
C PRO A 242 -1.91 -7.26 7.43
N TYR A 243 -1.91 -6.15 6.69
CA TYR A 243 -1.09 -4.97 6.97
C TYR A 243 -1.80 -3.92 7.85
N GLU A 244 -3.07 -4.13 8.22
CA GLU A 244 -3.72 -3.26 9.20
C GLU A 244 -3.13 -3.50 10.59
N SER A 245 -3.03 -2.42 11.38
CA SER A 245 -2.49 -2.53 12.73
C SER A 245 -3.39 -3.40 13.62
N ILE A 246 -2.79 -4.13 14.55
CA ILE A 246 -3.50 -4.90 15.57
C ILE A 246 -4.42 -3.99 16.40
N LYS A 247 -4.09 -2.70 16.57
CA LYS A 247 -4.99 -1.70 17.15
C LYS A 247 -6.32 -1.63 16.40
N MET A 248 -6.30 -1.53 15.07
CA MET A 248 -7.51 -1.49 14.25
C MET A 248 -8.29 -2.81 14.32
N VAL A 249 -7.59 -3.96 14.39
CA VAL A 249 -8.24 -5.26 14.62
C VAL A 249 -8.99 -5.26 15.96
N LYS A 250 -8.38 -4.76 17.03
CA LYS A 250 -9.01 -4.63 18.35
C LYS A 250 -10.23 -3.70 18.32
N GLU A 251 -10.14 -2.59 17.62
CA GLU A 251 -11.26 -1.65 17.42
C GLU A 251 -12.44 -2.32 16.68
N LYS A 252 -12.18 -3.15 15.66
CA LYS A 252 -13.21 -3.94 14.96
C LYS A 252 -13.87 -4.96 15.90
N ILE A 253 -13.11 -5.63 16.75
CA ILE A 253 -13.64 -6.54 17.78
C ILE A 253 -14.52 -5.76 18.78
N GLN A 254 -14.03 -4.60 19.22
CA GLN A 254 -14.73 -3.67 20.12
C GLN A 254 -16.10 -3.28 19.56
N GLY A 255 -16.16 -2.86 18.29
CA GLY A 255 -17.40 -2.45 17.63
C GLY A 255 -18.39 -3.59 17.38
N ARG A 256 -17.92 -4.84 17.27
CA ARG A 256 -18.79 -6.02 17.05
C ARG A 256 -19.32 -6.64 18.34
N ARG A 257 -18.60 -6.50 19.45
CA ARG A 257 -18.96 -7.10 20.76
C ARG A 257 -19.32 -6.07 21.84
N ALA A 258 -19.37 -4.78 21.49
CA ALA A 258 -19.67 -3.67 22.41
C ALA A 258 -18.79 -3.64 23.68
N TYR A 259 -17.56 -4.14 23.60
CA TYR A 259 -16.60 -4.06 24.72
C TYR A 259 -16.05 -2.64 24.84
N SER A 260 -15.94 -2.13 26.07
CA SER A 260 -15.22 -0.88 26.37
C SER A 260 -13.81 -1.08 26.93
N SER A 261 -13.38 -2.34 27.03
CA SER A 261 -12.19 -2.79 27.74
C SER A 261 -10.92 -2.88 26.87
N LEU A 262 -9.77 -2.87 27.57
CA LEU A 262 -8.46 -3.21 27.02
C LEU A 262 -8.45 -4.67 26.55
N GLN A 263 -8.18 -4.88 25.26
CA GLN A 263 -8.11 -6.20 24.65
C GLN A 263 -6.66 -6.70 24.55
N HIS A 264 -6.43 -7.91 25.06
CA HIS A 264 -5.20 -8.67 24.84
C HIS A 264 -5.45 -9.79 23.83
N LEU A 265 -4.91 -9.61 22.62
CA LEU A 265 -4.96 -10.62 21.57
C LEU A 265 -3.67 -11.43 21.57
N SER A 266 -3.79 -12.73 21.35
CA SER A 266 -2.64 -13.63 21.26
C SER A 266 -2.80 -14.67 20.18
N LEU A 267 -1.67 -15.13 19.66
CA LEU A 267 -1.57 -16.26 18.74
C LEU A 267 -1.02 -17.46 19.49
N GLN A 268 -1.64 -18.63 19.32
CA GLN A 268 -1.11 -19.90 19.81
C GLN A 268 -1.11 -20.91 18.67
N ALA A 269 0.01 -21.00 17.96
CA ALA A 269 0.20 -22.06 16.97
C ALA A 269 0.39 -23.42 17.67
N PRO A 270 -0.03 -24.55 17.06
CA PRO A 270 0.17 -25.88 17.62
C PRO A 270 1.64 -26.13 17.97
N GLY A 271 1.91 -26.53 19.22
CA GLY A 271 3.27 -26.81 19.70
C GLY A 271 4.16 -25.58 19.98
N ARG A 272 3.66 -24.35 19.86
CA ARG A 272 4.40 -23.12 20.20
C ARG A 272 3.88 -22.44 21.47
N ARG A 273 4.77 -21.71 22.16
CA ARG A 273 4.38 -20.81 23.26
C ARG A 273 3.48 -19.70 22.72
N ARG A 274 2.47 -19.34 23.51
CA ARG A 274 1.52 -18.27 23.19
C ARG A 274 2.26 -16.93 23.00
N GLN A 275 2.01 -16.27 21.89
CA GLN A 275 2.61 -14.98 21.53
C GLN A 275 1.58 -13.86 21.61
N LEU A 276 1.86 -12.81 22.36
CA LEU A 276 0.98 -11.64 22.48
C LEU A 276 1.11 -10.73 21.24
N LEU A 277 -0.02 -10.30 20.68
CA LEU A 277 -0.10 -9.38 19.55
C LEU A 277 -0.07 -7.92 20.05
N ARG A 278 0.96 -7.19 19.63
CA ARG A 278 1.23 -5.79 20.02
C ARG A 278 0.41 -4.85 19.15
N SER A 279 -0.21 -3.83 19.77
CA SER A 279 -1.15 -2.92 19.07
C SER A 279 -0.50 -2.13 17.92
N GLN A 280 0.80 -1.84 18.02
CA GLN A 280 1.58 -1.11 17.01
C GLN A 280 2.09 -1.96 15.84
N SER A 281 1.98 -3.29 15.94
CA SER A 281 2.33 -4.21 14.87
C SER A 281 1.11 -4.50 13.99
N CYS A 282 1.32 -5.16 12.85
CA CYS A 282 0.27 -5.71 11.99
C CYS A 282 0.28 -7.24 12.00
N LEU A 283 -0.74 -7.90 11.43
CA LEU A 283 -0.79 -9.37 11.34
C LEU A 283 0.37 -9.92 10.49
N ALA A 284 0.78 -9.19 9.46
CA ALA A 284 1.90 -9.52 8.60
C ALA A 284 3.25 -9.57 9.37
N ASP A 285 3.45 -8.74 10.40
CA ASP A 285 4.65 -8.79 11.25
C ASP A 285 4.78 -10.12 12.00
N TYR A 286 3.66 -10.81 12.21
CA TYR A 286 3.59 -12.14 12.83
C TYR A 286 3.55 -13.27 11.79
N GLY A 287 3.71 -12.96 10.50
CA GLY A 287 3.66 -13.94 9.43
C GLY A 287 2.25 -14.45 9.10
N ILE A 288 1.21 -13.72 9.52
CA ILE A 288 -0.19 -14.11 9.32
C ILE A 288 -0.68 -13.52 7.99
N PHE A 289 -0.80 -14.37 6.97
CA PHE A 289 -1.25 -14.00 5.62
C PHE A 289 -2.40 -14.88 5.10
N SER A 290 -2.93 -15.76 5.93
CA SER A 290 -4.04 -16.67 5.62
C SER A 290 -5.01 -16.70 6.78
N ASN A 291 -6.17 -17.34 6.57
CA ASN A 291 -7.17 -17.48 7.61
C ASN A 291 -6.55 -18.10 8.88
N THR A 292 -6.78 -17.47 10.02
CA THR A 292 -6.15 -17.86 11.28
C THR A 292 -7.09 -17.68 12.46
N HIS A 293 -6.81 -18.43 13.52
CA HIS A 293 -7.46 -18.30 14.80
C HIS A 293 -6.56 -17.48 15.75
N ILE A 294 -7.14 -16.51 16.44
CA ILE A 294 -6.48 -15.73 17.49
C ILE A 294 -7.33 -15.76 18.76
N TYR A 295 -6.68 -15.70 19.91
CA TYR A 295 -7.32 -15.77 21.21
C TYR A 295 -7.43 -14.38 21.84
N LEU A 296 -8.63 -14.03 22.31
CA LEU A 296 -8.87 -12.88 23.17
C LEU A 296 -8.78 -13.31 24.63
N LEU A 297 -7.72 -12.89 25.33
CA LEU A 297 -7.37 -13.42 26.67
C LEU A 297 -7.93 -12.60 27.84
N ALA A 298 -8.09 -11.29 27.67
CA ALA A 298 -8.57 -10.43 28.74
C ALA A 298 -9.25 -9.19 28.16
N THR A 299 -10.41 -8.89 28.74
CA THR A 299 -11.16 -7.64 28.64
C THR A 299 -11.17 -7.04 30.04
N MET A 300 -10.15 -6.27 30.41
CA MET A 300 -10.21 -5.51 31.67
C MET A 300 -11.13 -4.32 31.44
N PRO A 301 -12.28 -4.20 32.13
CA PRO A 301 -13.16 -3.04 31.97
C PRO A 301 -12.33 -1.78 32.25
N CYS A 302 -12.31 -0.85 31.30
CA CYS A 302 -11.74 0.48 31.53
C CYS A 302 -12.70 1.22 32.44
N VAL A 303 -12.67 0.91 33.73
CA VAL A 303 -13.43 1.62 34.76
C VAL A 303 -12.56 2.77 35.22
N ILE A 304 -13.04 3.99 35.01
CA ILE A 304 -12.50 5.18 35.66
C ILE A 304 -13.28 5.45 36.93
N GLN A 305 -12.62 6.03 37.91
CA GLN A 305 -13.25 6.52 39.13
C GLN A 305 -13.48 8.02 38.99
N VAL A 306 -14.74 8.44 38.89
CA VAL A 306 -15.12 9.87 38.87
C VAL A 306 -15.71 10.27 40.21
N PHE A 307 -15.39 11.47 40.68
CA PHE A 307 -15.92 12.01 41.92
C PHE A 307 -17.09 12.95 41.61
N VAL A 308 -18.25 12.74 42.23
CA VAL A 308 -19.39 13.65 42.11
C VAL A 308 -19.51 14.45 43.39
N LYS A 309 -19.27 15.76 43.28
CA LYS A 309 -19.41 16.73 44.36
C LYS A 309 -20.88 17.14 44.51
N LYS A 310 -21.42 16.90 45.68
CA LYS A 310 -22.79 17.23 46.08
C LYS A 310 -22.94 18.73 46.39
N PRO A 311 -24.18 19.25 46.38
CA PRO A 311 -24.48 20.61 46.83
C PRO A 311 -24.12 20.88 48.30
N ASP A 312 -24.09 19.84 49.15
CA ASP A 312 -23.74 19.91 50.57
C ASP A 312 -22.22 19.96 50.83
N GLY A 313 -21.41 19.89 49.76
CA GLY A 313 -19.95 19.98 49.81
C GLY A 313 -19.21 18.64 49.80
N GLY A 314 -19.89 17.51 50.05
CA GLY A 314 -19.26 16.19 50.04
C GLY A 314 -19.06 15.61 48.63
N SER A 315 -18.01 14.81 48.42
CA SER A 315 -17.78 14.10 47.15
C SER A 315 -17.98 12.59 47.32
N HIS A 316 -18.62 11.94 46.34
CA HIS A 316 -18.74 10.48 46.29
C HIS A 316 -18.10 9.93 45.02
N ALA A 317 -17.39 8.81 45.12
CA ALA A 317 -16.70 8.21 43.99
C ALA A 317 -17.59 7.20 43.28
N TYR A 318 -17.68 7.29 41.96
CA TYR A 318 -18.44 6.40 41.09
C TYR A 318 -17.50 5.71 40.12
N ALA A 319 -17.65 4.39 40.04
CA ALA A 319 -16.90 3.55 39.12
C ALA A 319 -17.68 3.45 37.80
N ILE A 320 -17.18 4.09 36.75
CA ILE A 320 -17.88 4.18 35.47
C ILE A 320 -16.93 3.98 34.29
N ASP A 321 -17.47 3.47 33.19
CA ASP A 321 -16.75 3.37 31.94
C ASP A 321 -16.75 4.73 31.20
N PRO A 322 -15.60 5.27 30.75
CA PRO A 322 -15.52 6.52 30.02
C PRO A 322 -16.43 6.60 28.79
N LYS A 323 -16.77 5.45 28.19
CA LYS A 323 -17.66 5.40 27.02
C LYS A 323 -19.15 5.35 27.38
N SER A 324 -19.50 5.20 28.66
CA SER A 324 -20.89 5.22 29.12
C SER A 324 -21.53 6.59 28.95
N PHE A 325 -22.83 6.60 28.70
CA PHE A 325 -23.64 7.82 28.65
C PHE A 325 -23.73 8.49 30.02
N VAL A 326 -23.86 9.81 30.05
CA VAL A 326 -24.10 10.60 31.26
C VAL A 326 -25.34 10.10 32.02
N LEU A 327 -26.37 9.63 31.31
CA LEU A 327 -27.55 9.01 31.92
C LEU A 327 -27.21 7.81 32.83
N GLY A 328 -26.20 7.01 32.45
CA GLY A 328 -25.74 5.88 33.24
C GLY A 328 -25.13 6.31 34.58
N LEU A 329 -24.35 7.40 34.59
CA LEU A 329 -23.84 7.99 35.83
C LEU A 329 -24.97 8.53 36.71
N LYS A 330 -25.96 9.19 36.10
CA LYS A 330 -27.12 9.70 36.84
C LYS A 330 -27.97 8.60 37.48
N GLN A 331 -28.09 7.45 36.82
CA GLN A 331 -28.73 6.26 37.43
C GLN A 331 -27.97 5.84 38.69
N GLN A 332 -26.65 5.69 38.62
CA GLN A 332 -25.86 5.30 39.80
C GLN A 332 -26.01 6.32 40.95
N ILE A 333 -26.07 7.62 40.63
CA ILE A 333 -26.32 8.67 41.63
C ILE A 333 -27.72 8.53 42.24
N GLU A 334 -28.75 8.20 41.46
CA GLU A 334 -30.10 7.96 41.96
C GLU A 334 -30.12 6.74 42.89
N ASP A 335 -29.47 5.65 42.49
CA ASP A 335 -29.40 4.41 43.27
C ASP A 335 -28.66 4.62 44.60
N HIS A 336 -27.60 5.45 44.62
CA HIS A 336 -26.79 5.69 45.81
C HIS A 336 -27.27 6.85 46.69
N GLN A 337 -27.88 7.90 46.11
CA GLN A 337 -28.23 9.14 46.82
C GLN A 337 -29.74 9.43 46.85
N GLY A 338 -30.56 8.64 46.15
CA GLY A 338 -32.02 8.77 46.11
C GLY A 338 -32.52 10.02 45.37
N LEU A 339 -31.65 10.77 44.67
CA LEU A 339 -32.03 11.95 43.90
C LEU A 339 -32.53 11.53 42.51
N PRO A 340 -33.79 11.80 42.11
CA PRO A 340 -34.30 11.32 40.83
C PRO A 340 -33.51 11.82 39.63
N LYS A 341 -33.21 10.94 38.66
CA LYS A 341 -32.43 11.29 37.45
C LYS A 341 -32.85 12.59 36.76
N GLN A 342 -34.15 12.87 36.70
CA GLN A 342 -34.73 14.06 36.07
C GLN A 342 -34.40 15.36 36.83
N GLN A 343 -34.17 15.25 38.14
CA GLN A 343 -33.80 16.38 39.00
C GLN A 343 -32.29 16.60 39.06
N GLN A 344 -31.48 15.69 38.51
CA GLN A 344 -30.03 15.78 38.50
C GLN A 344 -29.50 16.61 37.31
N GLN A 345 -28.60 17.53 37.60
CA GLN A 345 -27.80 18.25 36.62
C GLN A 345 -26.31 18.06 36.93
N LEU A 346 -25.58 17.43 36.02
CA LEU A 346 -24.15 17.23 36.12
C LEU A 346 -23.40 18.29 35.30
N GLN A 347 -22.32 18.80 35.86
CA GLN A 347 -21.47 19.81 35.22
C GLN A 347 -19.98 19.42 35.33
N PHE A 348 -19.23 19.63 34.25
CA PHE A 348 -17.78 19.44 34.19
C PHE A 348 -17.14 20.63 33.50
N GLN A 349 -16.09 21.21 34.07
CA GLN A 349 -15.36 22.37 33.52
C GLN A 349 -16.27 23.53 33.06
N GLY A 350 -17.36 23.78 33.78
CA GLY A 350 -18.33 24.83 33.42
C GLY A 350 -19.44 24.39 32.45
N GLN A 351 -19.32 23.22 31.81
CA GLN A 351 -20.30 22.70 30.83
C GLN A 351 -21.32 21.74 31.46
N VAL A 352 -22.61 21.93 31.17
CA VAL A 352 -23.69 21.01 31.58
C VAL A 352 -23.68 19.77 30.69
N LEU A 353 -23.64 18.60 31.33
CA LEU A 353 -23.59 17.31 30.64
C LEU A 353 -24.99 16.88 30.17
N GLN A 354 -25.06 16.39 28.93
CA GLN A 354 -26.29 15.93 28.28
C GLN A 354 -26.42 14.41 28.41
N ASP A 355 -27.64 13.94 28.68
CA ASP A 355 -27.91 12.54 29.04
C ASP A 355 -27.51 11.54 27.96
N TRP A 356 -27.65 11.91 26.68
CA TRP A 356 -27.35 11.06 25.51
C TRP A 356 -25.89 11.14 25.02
N LEU A 357 -25.04 11.94 25.65
CA LEU A 357 -23.61 12.03 25.31
C LEU A 357 -22.76 11.18 26.27
N GLY A 358 -21.69 10.58 25.74
CA GLY A 358 -20.75 9.77 26.53
C GLY A 358 -19.81 10.64 27.38
N LEU A 359 -19.35 10.13 28.53
CA LEU A 359 -18.43 10.87 29.42
C LEU A 359 -17.11 11.27 28.72
N GLY A 360 -16.56 10.39 27.88
CA GLY A 360 -15.36 10.65 27.11
C GLY A 360 -15.51 11.74 26.04
N TYR A 361 -16.74 12.07 25.62
CA TYR A 361 -16.98 13.21 24.72
C TYR A 361 -16.62 14.55 25.40
N TYR A 362 -16.81 14.62 26.72
CA TYR A 362 -16.46 15.78 27.54
C TYR A 362 -15.00 15.76 28.02
N GLY A 363 -14.22 14.78 27.58
CA GLY A 363 -12.82 14.62 28.01
C GLY A 363 -12.67 14.23 29.48
N ILE A 364 -13.70 13.66 30.11
CA ILE A 364 -13.66 13.22 31.51
C ILE A 364 -12.73 12.01 31.63
N GLN A 365 -11.76 12.10 32.55
CA GLN A 365 -10.72 11.12 32.83
C GLN A 365 -10.84 10.55 34.24
N ASP A 366 -9.93 9.63 34.56
CA ASP A 366 -9.84 9.04 35.89
C ASP A 366 -9.53 10.10 36.95
N SER A 367 -10.20 9.98 38.10
CA SER A 367 -10.13 10.90 39.25
C SER A 367 -10.69 12.32 39.01
N ASP A 368 -11.39 12.57 37.91
CA ASP A 368 -12.03 13.86 37.67
C ASP A 368 -13.24 14.11 38.59
N THR A 369 -13.49 15.39 38.89
CA THR A 369 -14.61 15.81 39.75
C THR A 369 -15.73 16.50 38.95
N LEU A 370 -16.93 15.94 39.04
CA LEU A 370 -18.18 16.45 38.47
C LEU A 370 -19.00 17.15 39.54
N ILE A 371 -19.67 18.23 39.19
CA ILE A 371 -20.55 18.97 40.12
C ILE A 371 -21.99 18.53 39.88
N LEU A 372 -22.66 18.07 40.95
CA LEU A 372 -24.08 17.74 40.94
C LEU A 372 -24.89 18.89 41.51
N SER A 373 -25.84 19.41 40.74
CA SER A 373 -26.83 20.38 41.18
C SER A 373 -28.26 19.84 41.01
N LYS A 374 -29.18 20.35 41.83
CA LYS A 374 -30.60 19.97 41.79
C LYS A 374 -31.38 20.98 40.95
N LYS A 375 -32.08 20.51 39.92
CA LYS A 375 -33.05 21.34 39.19
C LYS A 375 -34.27 21.60 40.09
N LYS A 376 -34.72 22.85 40.19
CA LYS A 376 -36.01 23.17 40.83
C LYS A 376 -37.14 22.68 39.93
N ALA A 377 -38.09 21.92 40.48
CA ALA A 377 -39.29 21.54 39.75
C ALA A 377 -40.14 22.78 39.50
N GLY A 378 -40.42 23.07 38.23
CA GLY A 378 -41.27 24.17 37.80
C GLY A 378 -41.65 24.02 36.33
N GLU A 379 -42.90 23.59 36.13
CA GLU A 379 -43.75 23.72 34.93
C GLU A 379 -43.39 22.91 33.68
N GLY A 380 -43.91 21.68 33.64
CA GLY A 380 -44.32 21.00 32.43
C GLY A 380 -45.74 20.50 32.62
N LEU A 381 -46.72 21.38 32.36
CA LEU A 381 -48.10 20.96 32.07
C LEU A 381 -48.05 20.09 30.80
N PHE A 382 -48.41 18.82 30.94
CA PHE A 382 -48.98 18.08 29.83
C PHE A 382 -50.24 18.82 29.36
N PRO A 383 -50.54 18.80 28.06
CA PRO A 383 -51.88 18.38 27.66
C PRO A 383 -51.80 17.05 26.94
N ASP A 384 -52.69 16.16 27.35
CA ASP A 384 -53.05 14.93 26.64
C ASP A 384 -53.54 15.27 25.22
N SER A 385 -52.98 14.59 24.21
CA SER A 385 -53.66 13.95 23.06
C SER A 385 -52.64 13.39 22.08
#